data_AF-A0A920M2B3-F1
#
_entry.id   AF-A0A920M2B3-F1
#
_cell.length_a   1.000
_cell.length_b   1.000
_cell.length_c   1.000
_cell.angle_alpha   90.00
_cell.angle_beta   90.00
_cell.angle_gamma   90.00
#
_symmetry.space_group_name_H-M   'P 1'
#
loop_
_entity.id
_entity.type
_entity.pdbx_description
1 polymer ?
#
loop_
_entity_poly.entity_id
_entity_poly.type
_entity_poly.pdbx_seq_one_letter_code
_entity_poly.pdbx_strand_id
1 'polypeptide(L)'
;MQLSKKKYFVITFVAIALLFLSQGLLNFKLDSSSDALVLQGDESFKIYREVGNTFGNSDFLIITFTPNDKLFSKNTLETISNLESKLQSIQGVESVLSILDAPIFFQPKVGLAEIADNIKTIIDDDVDLKLAAEEIINNPIYSELIISVDAKTTALQVVLEENEEYRELINLRYKIAEGDDDLGQLPLNEINQRISEINDLEAEKRTVK
;
A
#
# COMPACT_ATOMS: atom_id res chain seq x y z
N MET A 1 -10.34 61.68 22.55
CA MET A 1 -11.17 60.61 23.18
C MET A 1 -12.05 59.82 22.19
N GLN A 2 -12.26 60.26 20.94
CA GLN A 2 -13.06 59.49 19.95
C GLN A 2 -12.29 58.34 19.26
N LEU A 3 -10.95 58.41 19.22
CA LEU A 3 -10.12 57.42 18.55
C LEU A 3 -10.05 56.07 19.30
N SER A 4 -10.22 56.06 20.63
CA SER A 4 -10.20 54.83 21.43
C SER A 4 -11.49 54.02 21.30
N LYS A 5 -12.67 54.68 21.27
CA LYS A 5 -13.97 53.99 21.06
C LYS A 5 -14.05 53.26 19.72
N LYS A 6 -13.48 53.85 18.65
CA LYS A 6 -13.39 53.19 17.34
C LYS A 6 -12.47 51.97 17.36
N LYS A 7 -11.38 51.98 18.14
CA LYS A 7 -10.49 50.82 18.29
C LYS A 7 -11.19 49.64 18.97
N TYR A 8 -11.95 49.87 20.04
CA TYR A 8 -12.74 48.81 20.68
C TYR A 8 -13.80 48.24 19.74
N PHE A 9 -14.49 49.09 18.97
CA PHE A 9 -15.45 48.63 17.96
C PHE A 9 -14.80 47.74 16.89
N VAL A 10 -13.64 48.13 16.37
CA VAL A 10 -12.90 47.33 15.38
C VAL A 10 -12.43 46.00 15.97
N ILE A 11 -11.90 45.99 17.20
CA ILE A 11 -11.47 44.75 17.87
C ILE A 11 -12.65 43.81 18.10
N THR A 12 -13.79 44.31 18.58
CA THR A 12 -15.01 43.51 18.76
C THR A 12 -15.49 42.94 17.43
N PHE A 13 -15.47 43.74 16.35
CA PHE A 13 -15.87 43.28 15.03
C PHE A 13 -14.95 42.16 14.50
N VAL A 14 -13.63 42.32 14.63
CA VAL A 14 -12.65 41.28 14.23
C VAL A 14 -12.82 40.02 15.08
N ALA A 15 -13.07 40.14 16.39
CA ALA A 15 -13.31 39.00 17.25
C ALA A 15 -14.58 38.22 16.86
N ILE A 16 -15.66 38.92 16.52
CA ILE A 16 -16.89 38.30 16.02
C ILE A 16 -16.66 37.61 14.67
N ALA A 17 -15.92 38.26 13.76
CA ALA A 17 -15.56 37.66 12.47
C ALA A 17 -14.71 36.40 12.63
N LEU A 18 -13.75 36.40 13.57
CA LEU A 18 -12.93 35.22 13.88
C LEU A 18 -13.75 34.09 14.50
N LEU A 19 -14.69 34.40 15.41
CA LEU A 19 -15.61 33.41 15.99
C LEU A 19 -16.56 32.81 14.94
N PHE A 20 -16.96 33.61 13.95
CA PHE A 20 -17.77 33.12 12.83
C PHE A 20 -16.95 32.22 11.90
N LEU A 21 -15.74 32.65 11.52
CA LEU A 21 -14.82 31.87 10.68
C LEU A 21 -14.31 30.60 11.37
N SER A 22 -14.19 30.57 12.71
CA SER A 22 -13.72 29.39 13.43
C SER A 22 -14.69 28.21 13.34
N GLN A 23 -15.98 28.46 13.08
CA GLN A 23 -16.92 27.37 12.80
C GLN A 23 -16.58 26.64 11.49
N GLY A 24 -16.03 27.36 10.50
CA GLY A 24 -15.56 26.76 9.25
C GLY A 24 -14.30 25.91 9.41
N LEU A 25 -13.46 26.18 10.43
CA LEU A 25 -12.27 25.38 10.72
C LEU A 25 -12.61 23.96 11.19
N LEU A 26 -13.76 23.75 11.83
CA LEU A 26 -14.19 22.43 12.27
C LEU A 26 -14.54 21.50 11.09
N ASN A 27 -14.90 22.07 9.93
CA ASN A 27 -15.22 21.33 8.71
C ASN A 27 -14.09 21.41 7.66
N PHE A 28 -12.95 22.03 8.00
CA PHE A 28 -11.82 22.12 7.09
C PHE A 28 -11.14 20.76 6.98
N LYS A 29 -11.23 20.15 5.80
CA LYS A 29 -10.49 18.95 5.45
C LYS A 29 -9.40 19.32 4.46
N LEU A 30 -8.16 19.02 4.82
CA LEU A 30 -7.04 19.11 3.90
C LEU A 30 -6.94 17.76 3.17
N ASP A 31 -7.31 17.74 1.90
CA ASP A 31 -7.07 16.56 1.06
C ASP A 31 -5.57 16.45 0.79
N SER A 32 -4.91 15.59 1.56
CA SER A 32 -3.49 15.27 1.42
C SER A 32 -3.27 13.96 0.67
N SER A 33 -4.27 13.48 -0.08
CA SER A 33 -4.07 12.32 -0.93
C SER A 33 -3.00 12.61 -1.97
N SER A 34 -2.19 11.60 -2.32
CA SER A 34 -1.18 11.72 -3.37
C SER A 34 -1.79 12.14 -4.71
N ASP A 35 -3.05 11.78 -4.95
CA ASP A 35 -3.86 12.21 -6.10
C ASP A 35 -4.01 13.73 -6.21
N ALA A 36 -4.17 14.43 -5.08
CA ALA A 36 -4.28 15.89 -5.05
C ALA A 36 -2.98 16.61 -5.46
N LEU A 37 -1.84 15.89 -5.43
CA LEU A 37 -0.53 16.42 -5.81
C LEU A 37 -0.21 16.22 -7.29
N VAL A 38 -0.97 15.37 -7.99
CA VAL A 38 -0.74 15.05 -9.41
C VAL A 38 -1.58 15.98 -10.30
N LEU A 39 -0.97 16.49 -11.37
CA LEU A 39 -1.67 17.34 -12.33
C LEU A 39 -2.73 16.54 -13.10
N GLN A 40 -3.96 17.04 -13.09
CA GLN A 40 -5.05 16.47 -13.89
C GLN A 40 -4.74 16.64 -15.39
N GLY A 41 -4.78 15.54 -16.15
CA GLY A 41 -4.51 15.54 -17.59
C GLY A 41 -3.05 15.31 -18.00
N ASP A 42 -2.16 14.97 -17.07
CA ASP A 42 -0.78 14.58 -17.38
C ASP A 42 -0.73 13.21 -18.11
N GLU A 43 -0.05 13.15 -19.25
CA GLU A 43 0.11 11.94 -20.06
C GLU A 43 0.84 10.82 -19.32
N SER A 44 1.84 11.16 -18.50
CA SER A 44 2.61 10.20 -17.71
C SER A 44 1.73 9.54 -16.65
N PHE A 45 0.82 10.30 -16.04
CA PHE A 45 -0.13 9.76 -15.06
C PHE A 45 -1.17 8.86 -15.72
N LYS A 46 -1.61 9.19 -16.94
CA LYS A 46 -2.47 8.30 -17.74
C LYS A 46 -1.77 6.96 -18.00
N ILE A 47 -0.52 6.99 -18.47
CA ILE A 47 0.28 5.78 -18.70
C ILE A 47 0.45 4.97 -17.41
N TYR A 48 0.78 5.63 -16.29
CA TYR A 48 0.89 4.97 -14.99
C TYR A 48 -0.38 4.20 -14.62
N ARG A 49 -1.56 4.81 -14.82
CA ARG A 49 -2.87 4.21 -14.54
C ARG A 49 -3.21 3.06 -15.49
N GLU A 50 -2.93 3.20 -16.79
CA GLU A 50 -3.15 2.12 -17.77
C GLU A 50 -2.29 0.89 -17.45
N VAL A 51 -1.04 1.11 -17.06
CA VAL A 51 -0.13 0.05 -16.60
C VAL A 51 -0.67 -0.59 -15.32
N GLY A 52 -1.05 0.19 -14.31
CA GLY A 52 -1.62 -0.33 -13.07
C GLY A 52 -2.93 -1.11 -13.29
N ASN A 53 -3.82 -0.65 -14.17
CA ASN A 53 -5.06 -1.36 -14.50
C ASN A 53 -4.81 -2.67 -15.26
N THR A 54 -3.72 -2.76 -16.04
CA THR A 54 -3.39 -3.96 -16.83
C THR A 54 -2.62 -5.00 -16.03
N PHE A 55 -1.66 -4.56 -15.21
CA PHE A 55 -0.73 -5.43 -14.49
C PHE A 55 -1.03 -5.57 -12.99
N GLY A 56 -2.05 -4.85 -12.49
CA GLY A 56 -2.40 -4.79 -11.08
C GLY A 56 -1.80 -3.56 -10.40
N ASN A 57 -2.58 -2.94 -9.52
CA ASN A 57 -2.14 -1.85 -8.65
C ASN A 57 -2.41 -2.26 -7.21
N SER A 58 -1.50 -3.03 -6.63
CA SER A 58 -1.62 -3.48 -5.24
C SER A 58 -0.81 -2.55 -4.34
N ASP A 59 -1.48 -2.01 -3.32
CA ASP A 59 -0.79 -1.31 -2.24
C ASP A 59 -0.09 -2.34 -1.36
N PHE A 60 1.18 -2.11 -1.04
CA PHE A 60 1.95 -3.02 -0.21
C PHE A 60 2.88 -2.30 0.76
N LEU A 61 3.23 -3.00 1.84
CA LEU A 61 4.22 -2.58 2.81
C LEU A 61 5.40 -3.55 2.79
N ILE A 62 6.61 -3.01 2.92
CA ILE A 62 7.82 -3.81 3.07
C ILE A 62 8.25 -3.78 4.54
N ILE A 63 8.32 -4.96 5.15
CA ILE A 63 8.82 -5.16 6.51
C ILE A 63 10.16 -5.89 6.42
N THR A 64 11.22 -5.28 6.91
CA THR A 64 12.53 -5.95 7.02
C THR A 64 12.66 -6.65 8.37
N PHE A 65 13.08 -7.90 8.35
CA PHE A 65 13.30 -8.72 9.54
C PHE A 65 14.77 -9.18 9.60
N THR A 66 15.43 -8.85 10.71
CA THR A 66 16.80 -9.29 11.02
C THR A 66 16.77 -10.18 12.26
N PRO A 67 16.88 -11.51 12.12
CA PRO A 67 16.96 -12.43 13.26
C PRO A 67 18.26 -12.27 14.06
N ASN A 68 18.22 -12.68 15.33
CA ASN A 68 19.43 -12.79 16.17
C ASN A 68 20.27 -14.04 15.84
N ASP A 69 19.66 -15.05 15.21
CA ASP A 69 20.30 -16.28 14.74
C ASP A 69 20.47 -16.23 13.21
N LYS A 70 21.05 -17.27 12.60
CA LYS A 70 21.16 -17.38 11.14
C LYS A 70 19.78 -17.34 10.47
N LEU A 71 19.68 -16.62 9.35
CA LEU A 71 18.43 -16.41 8.61
C LEU A 71 17.74 -17.73 8.22
N PHE A 72 18.51 -18.71 7.76
CA PHE A 72 18.02 -20.02 7.32
C PHE A 72 18.03 -21.09 8.44
N SER A 73 18.12 -20.70 9.72
CA SER A 73 17.96 -21.68 10.80
C SER A 73 16.48 -22.06 10.96
N LYS A 74 16.19 -23.31 11.31
CA LYS A 74 14.80 -23.80 11.47
C LYS A 74 13.97 -22.90 12.38
N ASN A 75 14.55 -22.46 13.50
CA ASN A 75 13.89 -21.58 14.46
C ASN A 75 13.57 -20.20 13.85
N THR A 76 14.47 -19.64 13.03
CA THR A 76 14.23 -18.38 12.34
C THR A 76 13.13 -18.52 11.29
N LEU A 77 13.15 -19.59 10.49
CA LEU A 77 12.13 -19.84 9.47
C LEU A 77 10.75 -20.04 10.12
N GLU A 78 10.68 -20.76 11.24
CA GLU A 78 9.47 -20.89 12.04
C GLU A 78 9.00 -19.54 12.60
N THR A 79 9.93 -18.66 12.99
CA THR A 79 9.60 -17.30 13.43
C THR A 79 8.99 -16.47 12.29
N ILE A 80 9.54 -16.58 11.07
CA ILE A 80 9.03 -15.90 9.87
C ILE A 80 7.63 -16.43 9.53
N SER A 81 7.42 -17.75 9.52
CA SER A 81 6.11 -18.36 9.24
C SER A 81 5.04 -17.93 10.26
N ASN A 82 5.41 -17.85 11.54
CA ASN A 82 4.54 -17.32 12.59
C ASN A 82 4.24 -15.82 12.40
N LEU A 83 5.21 -15.04 11.90
CA LEU A 83 5.04 -13.63 11.61
C LEU A 83 4.08 -13.43 10.42
N GLU A 84 4.26 -14.16 9.33
CA GLU A 84 3.35 -14.19 8.18
C GLU A 84 1.92 -14.49 8.62
N SER A 85 1.73 -15.58 9.37
CA SER A 85 0.41 -16.00 9.85
C SER A 85 -0.27 -14.91 10.69
N LYS A 86 0.50 -14.20 11.53
CA LYS A 86 -0.02 -13.09 12.34
C LYS A 86 -0.36 -11.89 11.48
N LEU A 87 0.50 -11.52 10.54
CA LEU A 87 0.27 -10.39 9.64
C LEU A 87 -0.94 -10.64 8.75
N GLN A 88 -1.07 -11.84 8.18
CA GLN A 88 -2.20 -12.24 7.35
C GLN A 88 -3.53 -12.28 8.12
N SER A 89 -3.48 -12.42 9.45
CA SER A 89 -4.69 -12.35 10.29
C SER A 89 -5.19 -10.93 10.56
N ILE A 90 -4.41 -9.90 10.20
CA ILE A 90 -4.78 -8.50 10.38
C ILE A 90 -5.82 -8.13 9.30
N GLN A 91 -6.94 -7.55 9.72
CA GLN A 91 -7.95 -7.05 8.80
C GLN A 91 -7.34 -6.02 7.83
N GLY A 92 -7.60 -6.17 6.52
CA GLY A 92 -7.03 -5.31 5.48
C GLY A 92 -5.70 -5.81 4.91
N VAL A 93 -5.21 -6.98 5.33
CA VAL A 93 -4.07 -7.66 4.71
C VAL A 93 -4.59 -8.77 3.79
N GLU A 94 -4.28 -8.66 2.50
CA GLU A 94 -4.66 -9.66 1.50
C GLU A 94 -3.72 -10.87 1.53
N SER A 95 -2.42 -10.62 1.53
CA SER A 95 -1.40 -11.67 1.56
C SER A 95 -0.08 -11.17 2.14
N VAL A 96 0.77 -12.10 2.57
CA VAL A 96 2.13 -11.81 3.04
C VAL A 96 3.07 -12.74 2.28
N LEU A 97 4.03 -12.16 1.56
CA LEU A 97 5.05 -12.89 0.82
C LEU A 97 6.39 -12.74 1.53
N SER A 98 7.14 -13.82 1.68
CA SER A 98 8.50 -13.77 2.20
C SER A 98 9.47 -14.72 1.48
N ILE A 99 10.66 -14.87 2.06
CA ILE A 99 11.63 -15.89 1.67
C ILE A 99 11.09 -17.32 1.73
N LEU A 100 10.04 -17.60 2.52
CA LEU A 100 9.41 -18.92 2.57
C LEU A 100 8.68 -19.27 1.26
N ASP A 101 8.22 -18.26 0.53
CA ASP A 101 7.54 -18.39 -0.76
C ASP A 101 8.50 -18.35 -1.96
N ALA A 102 9.79 -18.11 -1.71
CA ALA A 102 10.79 -17.99 -2.76
C ALA A 102 11.00 -19.35 -3.46
N PRO A 103 10.78 -19.44 -4.79
CA PRO A 103 10.92 -20.68 -5.50
C PRO A 103 12.40 -21.11 -5.62
N ILE A 104 12.62 -22.41 -5.58
CA ILE A 104 13.94 -23.02 -5.73
C ILE A 104 13.96 -23.78 -7.06
N PHE A 105 15.03 -23.60 -7.83
CA PHE A 105 15.14 -24.14 -9.18
C PHE A 105 16.11 -25.31 -9.28
N PHE A 106 17.10 -25.42 -8.39
CA PHE A 106 18.11 -26.47 -8.51
C PHE A 106 18.00 -27.58 -7.47
N GLN A 107 17.03 -27.50 -6.55
CA GLN A 107 16.74 -28.53 -5.56
C GLN A 107 15.27 -29.00 -5.64
N PRO A 108 15.01 -30.31 -5.78
CA PRO A 108 15.97 -31.38 -6.11
C PRO A 108 16.53 -31.24 -7.54
N LYS A 109 17.62 -31.95 -7.88
CA LYS A 109 18.24 -31.92 -9.23
C LYS A 109 17.39 -32.67 -10.26
N VAL A 110 16.23 -32.13 -10.58
CA VAL A 110 15.31 -32.61 -11.62
C VAL A 110 15.47 -31.80 -12.91
N GLY A 111 14.94 -32.31 -14.03
CA GLY A 111 14.98 -31.59 -15.30
C GLY A 111 14.09 -30.34 -15.28
N LEU A 112 14.44 -29.29 -16.05
CA LEU A 112 13.65 -28.04 -16.13
C LEU A 112 12.16 -28.26 -16.47
N ALA A 113 11.85 -29.28 -17.27
CA ALA A 113 10.46 -29.63 -17.58
C ALA A 113 9.68 -30.11 -16.35
N GLU A 114 10.34 -30.79 -15.40
CA GLU A 114 9.71 -31.26 -14.16
C GLU A 114 9.57 -30.12 -13.13
N ILE A 115 10.43 -29.09 -13.21
CA ILE A 115 10.35 -27.89 -12.34
C ILE A 115 9.13 -27.05 -12.68
N ALA A 116 8.80 -26.92 -13.97
CA ALA A 116 7.64 -26.15 -14.42
C ALA A 116 6.32 -26.69 -13.85
N ASP A 117 6.23 -28.01 -13.64
CA ASP A 117 5.04 -28.68 -13.12
C ASP A 117 5.03 -28.78 -11.58
N ASN A 118 6.16 -28.53 -10.91
CA ASN A 118 6.30 -28.70 -9.46
C ASN A 118 7.36 -27.76 -8.86
N ILE A 119 7.04 -26.46 -8.82
CA ILE A 119 7.89 -25.45 -8.18
C ILE A 119 7.96 -25.73 -6.67
N LYS A 120 9.19 -25.79 -6.15
CA LYS A 120 9.49 -26.06 -4.74
C LYS A 120 9.94 -24.81 -4.00
N THR A 121 9.77 -24.78 -2.68
CA THR A 121 10.25 -23.72 -1.79
C THR A 121 11.06 -24.29 -0.61
N ILE A 122 11.65 -23.42 0.21
CA ILE A 122 12.53 -23.83 1.32
C ILE A 122 11.82 -24.60 2.45
N ILE A 123 10.50 -24.62 2.44
CA ILE A 123 9.68 -25.31 3.45
C ILE A 123 9.24 -26.72 3.00
N ASP A 124 9.49 -27.10 1.74
CA ASP A 124 9.14 -28.44 1.25
C ASP A 124 10.02 -29.54 1.87
N ASP A 125 9.39 -30.66 2.26
CA ASP A 125 10.05 -31.75 3.00
C ASP A 125 11.19 -32.45 2.22
N ASP A 126 11.15 -32.41 0.89
CA ASP A 126 12.14 -33.05 0.00
C ASP A 126 13.32 -32.14 -0.37
N VAL A 127 13.37 -30.93 0.18
CA VAL A 127 14.40 -29.92 -0.10
C VAL A 127 15.50 -29.93 0.96
N ASP A 128 16.77 -30.03 0.54
CA ASP A 128 17.90 -29.81 1.44
C ASP A 128 18.06 -28.32 1.75
N LEU A 129 17.69 -27.93 2.97
CA LEU A 129 17.72 -26.55 3.43
C LEU A 129 19.08 -25.86 3.26
N LYS A 130 20.20 -26.58 3.39
CA LYS A 130 21.53 -25.97 3.23
C LYS A 130 21.78 -25.61 1.78
N LEU A 131 21.48 -26.53 0.86
CA LEU A 131 21.66 -26.30 -0.57
C LEU A 131 20.70 -25.24 -1.09
N ALA A 132 19.46 -25.25 -0.60
CA ALA A 132 18.47 -24.23 -0.92
C ALA A 132 18.88 -22.83 -0.42
N ALA A 133 19.40 -22.74 0.80
CA ALA A 133 19.93 -21.48 1.33
C ALA A 133 21.11 -20.96 0.49
N GLU A 134 22.04 -21.85 0.09
CA GLU A 134 23.14 -21.48 -0.80
C GLU A 134 22.64 -21.00 -2.17
N GLU A 135 21.62 -21.65 -2.75
CA GLU A 135 21.01 -21.20 -4.00
C GLU A 135 20.41 -19.80 -3.84
N ILE A 136 19.61 -19.59 -2.80
CA ILE A 136 18.93 -18.32 -2.57
C ILE A 136 19.93 -17.18 -2.37
N ILE A 137 20.96 -17.39 -1.55
CA ILE A 137 21.99 -16.37 -1.26
C ILE A 137 22.77 -15.99 -2.53
N ASN A 138 23.06 -16.96 -3.40
CA ASN A 138 23.86 -16.75 -4.60
C ASN A 138 23.04 -16.38 -5.84
N ASN A 139 21.69 -16.35 -5.73
CA ASN A 139 20.82 -16.02 -6.83
C ASN A 139 20.54 -14.50 -6.86
N PRO A 140 20.90 -13.78 -7.95
CA PRO A 140 20.68 -12.34 -8.06
C PRO A 140 19.20 -11.93 -8.09
N ILE A 141 18.27 -12.87 -8.26
CA ILE A 141 16.83 -12.60 -8.16
C ILE A 141 16.39 -12.41 -6.70
N TYR A 142 17.11 -12.99 -5.73
CA TYR A 142 16.76 -12.90 -4.32
C TYR A 142 17.69 -12.00 -3.53
N SER A 143 18.99 -12.05 -3.83
CA SER A 143 19.97 -11.14 -3.23
C SER A 143 19.65 -9.70 -3.62
N GLU A 144 19.73 -8.79 -2.65
CA GLU A 144 19.43 -7.35 -2.77
C GLU A 144 17.95 -7.00 -3.02
N LEU A 145 17.07 -8.00 -3.21
CA LEU A 145 15.64 -7.81 -3.46
C LEU A 145 14.77 -8.34 -2.32
N ILE A 146 15.02 -9.58 -1.91
CA ILE A 146 14.32 -10.24 -0.78
C ILE A 146 15.26 -10.35 0.42
N ILE A 147 16.57 -10.47 0.18
CA ILE A 147 17.57 -10.73 1.23
C ILE A 147 18.73 -9.75 1.11
N SER A 148 19.27 -9.30 2.24
CA SER A 148 20.47 -8.48 2.27
C SER A 148 21.69 -9.20 1.67
N VAL A 149 22.64 -8.43 1.11
CA VAL A 149 23.90 -8.97 0.55
C VAL A 149 24.65 -9.89 1.53
N ASP A 150 24.55 -9.61 2.84
CA ASP A 150 25.20 -10.40 3.89
C ASP A 150 24.35 -11.57 4.42
N ALA A 151 23.19 -11.82 3.82
CA ALA A 151 22.24 -12.87 4.16
C ALA A 151 21.74 -12.85 5.62
N LYS A 152 21.72 -11.67 6.26
CA LYS A 152 21.25 -11.51 7.64
C LYS A 152 19.86 -10.90 7.77
N THR A 153 19.35 -10.23 6.75
CA THR A 153 18.05 -9.56 6.78
C THR A 153 17.21 -10.04 5.61
N THR A 154 15.93 -10.30 5.85
CA THR A 154 14.95 -10.61 4.80
C THR A 154 13.83 -9.58 4.79
N ALA A 155 13.24 -9.33 3.63
CA ALA A 155 12.01 -8.58 3.47
C ALA A 155 10.79 -9.51 3.54
N LEU A 156 9.70 -9.00 4.09
CA LEU A 156 8.34 -9.51 3.94
C LEU A 156 7.54 -8.43 3.21
N GLN A 157 6.86 -8.83 2.14
CA GLN A 157 5.93 -7.96 1.41
C GLN A 157 4.52 -8.25 1.90
N VAL A 158 3.91 -7.28 2.56
CA VAL A 158 2.52 -7.33 3.03
C VAL A 158 1.66 -6.64 2.00
N VAL A 159 0.86 -7.40 1.27
CA VAL A 159 -0.11 -6.88 0.29
C VAL A 159 -1.39 -6.50 1.04
N LEU A 160 -1.87 -5.29 0.81
CA LEU A 160 -3.07 -4.76 1.44
C LEU A 160 -4.29 -5.04 0.57
N GLU A 161 -5.42 -5.34 1.22
CA GLU A 161 -6.69 -5.50 0.52
C GLU A 161 -7.07 -4.22 -0.21
N GLU A 162 -7.40 -4.35 -1.49
CA GLU A 162 -7.85 -3.21 -2.30
C GLU A 162 -9.33 -2.91 -2.06
N ASN A 163 -9.66 -1.62 -1.93
CA ASN A 163 -11.04 -1.17 -1.88
C ASN A 163 -11.62 -1.09 -3.30
N GLU A 164 -12.37 -2.12 -3.71
CA GLU A 164 -12.92 -2.22 -5.07
C GLU A 164 -13.83 -1.05 -5.44
N GLU A 165 -14.67 -0.60 -4.51
CA GLU A 165 -15.57 0.55 -4.70
C GLU A 165 -14.75 1.82 -4.96
N TYR A 166 -13.70 2.04 -4.16
CA TYR A 166 -12.79 3.18 -4.34
C TYR A 166 -12.12 3.15 -5.71
N ARG A 167 -11.54 2.01 -6.12
CA ARG A 167 -10.90 1.82 -7.43
C ARG A 167 -11.88 2.13 -8.57
N GLU A 168 -13.10 1.62 -8.51
CA GLU A 168 -14.13 1.87 -9.52
C GLU A 168 -14.50 3.35 -9.61
N LEU A 169 -14.70 4.03 -8.48
CA LEU A 169 -15.02 5.45 -8.43
C LEU A 169 -13.88 6.32 -8.98
N ILE A 170 -12.63 5.98 -8.66
CA ILE A 170 -11.45 6.65 -9.22
C ILE A 170 -11.41 6.47 -10.74
N ASN A 171 -11.57 5.24 -11.23
CA ASN A 171 -11.60 4.97 -12.66
C ASN A 171 -12.73 5.72 -13.37
N LEU A 172 -13.92 5.79 -12.78
CA LEU A 172 -15.05 6.54 -13.31
C LEU A 172 -14.78 8.05 -13.33
N ARG A 173 -14.24 8.62 -12.24
CA ARG A 173 -13.85 10.03 -12.12
C ARG A 173 -12.98 10.48 -13.30
N TYR A 174 -12.00 9.66 -13.67
CA TYR A 174 -11.06 9.98 -14.74
C TYR A 174 -11.62 9.72 -16.14
N LYS A 175 -12.44 8.68 -16.36
CA LYS A 175 -13.15 8.52 -17.64
C LYS A 175 -14.02 9.72 -17.97
N ILE A 176 -14.73 10.26 -16.97
CA ILE A 176 -15.51 11.49 -17.10
C ILE A 176 -14.61 12.69 -17.43
N ALA A 177 -13.46 12.81 -16.76
CA ALA A 177 -12.50 13.90 -17.03
C ALA A 177 -11.89 13.85 -18.44
N GLU A 178 -11.80 12.65 -19.05
CA GLU A 178 -11.30 12.45 -20.41
C GLU A 178 -12.37 12.67 -21.50
N GLY A 179 -13.62 12.94 -21.14
CA GLY A 179 -14.70 13.25 -22.09
C GLY A 179 -15.37 12.02 -22.71
N ASP A 180 -15.40 10.89 -22.00
CA ASP A 180 -16.12 9.69 -22.44
C ASP A 180 -17.65 9.90 -22.33
N ASP A 181 -18.25 10.39 -23.42
CA ASP A 181 -19.64 10.88 -23.53
C ASP A 181 -20.72 9.79 -23.31
N ASP A 182 -20.35 8.51 -23.23
CA ASP A 182 -21.29 7.37 -23.08
C ASP A 182 -21.67 7.09 -21.60
N LEU A 183 -21.02 7.75 -20.64
CA LEU A 183 -21.25 7.59 -19.21
C LEU A 183 -22.28 8.61 -18.69
N GLY A 184 -23.54 8.36 -19.03
CA GLY A 184 -24.66 9.16 -18.56
C GLY A 184 -24.72 9.36 -17.03
N GLN A 185 -24.79 10.63 -16.63
CA GLN A 185 -25.54 11.14 -15.47
C GLN A 185 -25.10 10.87 -14.01
N LEU A 186 -23.99 10.22 -13.70
CA LEU A 186 -23.44 10.38 -12.33
C LEU A 186 -22.74 11.73 -12.26
N PRO A 187 -23.22 12.69 -11.43
CA PRO A 187 -22.52 13.96 -11.27
C PRO A 187 -21.13 13.66 -10.72
N LEU A 188 -20.09 14.21 -11.34
CA LEU A 188 -18.71 14.18 -10.81
C LEU A 188 -18.64 14.54 -9.30
N ASN A 189 -19.58 15.39 -8.86
CA ASN A 189 -19.77 15.75 -7.46
C ASN A 189 -20.15 14.57 -6.56
N GLU A 190 -21.05 13.68 -6.99
CA GLU A 190 -21.45 12.50 -6.21
C GLU A 190 -20.30 11.49 -6.10
N ILE A 191 -19.55 11.29 -7.19
CA ILE A 191 -18.35 10.45 -7.20
C ILE A 191 -17.30 10.99 -6.22
N ASN A 192 -17.00 12.29 -6.30
CA ASN A 192 -16.03 12.92 -5.40
C ASN A 192 -16.50 12.90 -3.95
N GLN A 193 -17.81 13.07 -3.69
CA GLN A 193 -18.36 12.94 -2.35
C GLN A 193 -18.17 11.52 -1.82
N ARG A 194 -18.48 10.49 -2.62
CA ARG A 194 -18.35 9.09 -2.21
C ARG A 194 -16.90 8.69 -1.95
N ILE A 195 -15.98 9.14 -2.81
CA ILE A 195 -14.52 8.98 -2.60
C ILE A 195 -14.11 9.60 -1.27
N SER A 196 -14.59 10.82 -0.96
CA SER A 196 -14.31 11.47 0.33
C SER A 196 -14.85 10.68 1.51
N GLU A 197 -16.09 10.17 1.43
CA GLU A 197 -16.69 9.36 2.49
C GLU A 197 -15.90 8.08 2.76
N ILE A 198 -15.43 7.40 1.71
CA ILE A 198 -14.59 6.21 1.83
C ILE A 198 -13.27 6.55 2.53
N ASN A 199 -12.60 7.63 2.11
CA ASN A 199 -11.36 8.09 2.72
C ASN A 199 -11.55 8.42 4.22
N ASP A 200 -12.68 9.04 4.58
CA ASP A 200 -13.00 9.36 5.97
C ASP A 200 -13.20 8.09 6.80
N LEU A 201 -13.95 7.11 6.28
CA LEU A 201 -14.18 5.82 6.95
C LEU A 201 -12.86 5.05 7.16
N GLU A 202 -11.97 5.08 6.18
CA GLU A 202 -10.65 4.48 6.29
C GLU A 202 -9.77 5.22 7.29
N ALA A 203 -9.81 6.55 7.32
CA ALA A 203 -9.08 7.34 8.31
C ALA A 203 -9.59 7.07 9.73
N GLU A 204 -10.90 6.96 9.93
CA GLU A 204 -11.48 6.60 11.23
C GLU A 204 -11.02 5.20 11.66
N LYS A 205 -11.11 4.19 10.78
CA LYS A 205 -10.61 2.84 11.05
C LYS A 205 -9.14 2.81 11.47
N ARG A 206 -8.30 3.68 10.88
CA ARG A 206 -6.86 3.81 11.24
C ARG A 206 -6.64 4.43 12.63
N THR A 207 -7.61 5.15 13.17
CA THR A 207 -7.49 5.87 14.46
C THR A 207 -8.16 5.19 15.65
N VAL A 208 -9.05 4.21 15.40
CA VAL A 208 -9.65 3.41 16.48
C VAL A 208 -8.62 2.42 17.01
N LYS A 209 -8.28 2.58 18.30
CA LYS A 209 -7.25 1.84 19.03
C LYS A 209 -7.88 0.90 20.06
#